data_AF-A0A060WJ69-F1
#
_entry.id   AF-A0A060WJ69-F1
#
_cell.length_a   1.000
_cell.length_b   1.000
_cell.length_c   1.000
_cell.angle_alpha   90.00
_cell.angle_beta   90.00
_cell.angle_gamma   90.00
#
_symmetry.space_group_name_H-M   'P 1'
#
loop_
_entity.id
_entity.type
_entity.pdbx_description
1 polymer ?
#
loop_
_entity_poly.entity_id
_entity_poly.type
_entity_poly.pdbx_seq_one_letter_code
_entity_poly.pdbx_strand_id
1 'polypeptide(L)'
;MKLLVCCLLAITCCVLANVDKVERTMKLTEVLKELRQLNKSVAHKGMMLNTPTLDIEECCFLSALECFRKMVPSLNAKQKKLQRKVIKNLSPLTFRGVDSCSREERENKVCQGCDSYPMKDSREFVKQLESLLQKVTGYYE
;
A
#
# COMPACT_ATOMS: atom_id res chain seq x y z
N MET A 1 6.35 8.24 -43.50
CA MET A 1 7.08 7.30 -42.62
C MET A 1 7.14 7.74 -41.16
N LYS A 2 7.45 9.01 -40.82
CA LYS A 2 7.52 9.49 -39.43
C LYS A 2 6.21 9.32 -38.62
N LEU A 3 5.05 9.63 -39.22
CA LEU A 3 3.74 9.49 -38.58
C LEU A 3 3.38 8.03 -38.24
N LEU A 4 3.70 7.08 -39.10
CA LEU A 4 3.46 5.64 -38.86
C LEU A 4 4.29 5.11 -37.69
N VAL A 5 5.56 5.52 -37.59
CA VAL A 5 6.44 5.16 -36.46
C VAL A 5 5.92 5.77 -35.16
N CYS A 6 5.48 7.03 -35.16
CA CYS A 6 4.87 7.67 -33.99
C CYS A 6 3.57 6.97 -33.56
N CYS A 7 2.71 6.58 -34.50
CA CYS A 7 1.47 5.85 -34.20
C CYS A 7 1.74 4.46 -33.61
N LEU A 8 2.70 3.72 -34.17
CA LEU A 8 3.09 2.41 -33.65
C LEU A 8 3.67 2.52 -32.23
N LEU A 9 4.55 3.51 -32.00
CA LEU A 9 5.09 3.78 -30.65
C LEU A 9 3.98 4.13 -29.66
N ALA A 10 3.05 5.02 -30.02
CA ALA A 10 1.93 5.40 -29.17
C ALA A 10 1.05 4.20 -28.79
N ILE A 11 0.71 3.33 -29.75
CA ILE A 11 -0.07 2.12 -29.50
C ILE A 11 0.69 1.17 -28.55
N THR A 12 1.99 0.94 -28.79
CA THR A 12 2.79 0.08 -27.91
C THR A 12 2.90 0.63 -26.49
N CYS A 13 3.06 1.95 -26.32
CA CYS A 13 3.10 2.60 -25.01
C CYS A 13 1.75 2.47 -24.28
N CYS A 14 0.63 2.64 -24.98
CA CYS A 14 -0.70 2.45 -24.40
C CYS A 14 -0.92 1.02 -23.93
N VAL A 15 -0.52 0.01 -24.71
CA VAL A 15 -0.64 -1.40 -24.31
C VAL A 15 0.22 -1.69 -23.08
N LEU A 16 1.48 -1.26 -23.06
CA LEU A 16 2.37 -1.45 -21.92
C LEU A 16 1.87 -0.77 -20.64
N ALA A 17 1.38 0.46 -20.74
CA ALA A 17 0.82 1.19 -19.60
C ALA A 17 -0.42 0.50 -19.01
N ASN A 18 -1.28 -0.05 -19.87
CA ASN A 18 -2.46 -0.80 -19.43
C ASN A 18 -2.09 -2.13 -18.75
N VAL A 19 -1.11 -2.86 -19.29
CA VAL A 19 -0.62 -4.10 -18.68
C VAL A 19 -0.05 -3.84 -17.28
N ASP A 20 0.77 -2.80 -17.13
CA ASP A 20 1.35 -2.42 -15.83
C ASP A 20 0.28 -2.03 -14.81
N LYS A 21 -0.76 -1.30 -15.25
CA LYS A 21 -1.91 -0.96 -14.38
C LYS A 21 -2.66 -2.21 -13.91
N VAL A 22 -2.95 -3.15 -14.81
CA VAL A 22 -3.66 -4.40 -14.47
C VAL A 22 -2.84 -5.25 -13.50
N GLU A 23 -1.54 -5.41 -13.75
CA GLU A 23 -0.65 -6.18 -12.86
C GLU A 23 -0.59 -5.57 -11.47
N ARG A 24 -0.52 -4.23 -11.37
CA ARG A 24 -0.55 -3.52 -10.07
C ARG A 24 -1.86 -3.74 -9.33
N THR A 25 -3.02 -3.63 -9.99
CA THR A 25 -4.33 -3.89 -9.37
C THR A 25 -4.44 -5.33 -8.86
N MET A 26 -3.94 -6.31 -9.63
CA MET A 26 -3.92 -7.71 -9.21
C MET A 26 -3.05 -7.93 -7.96
N LYS A 27 -1.84 -7.34 -7.93
CA LYS A 27 -0.95 -7.41 -6.76
C LYS A 27 -1.60 -6.79 -5.53
N LEU A 28 -2.19 -5.61 -5.66
CA LEU A 28 -2.89 -4.94 -4.55
C LEU A 28 -4.05 -5.78 -4.01
N THR A 29 -4.82 -6.40 -4.90
CA THR A 29 -5.90 -7.32 -4.53
C THR A 29 -5.37 -8.54 -3.78
N GLU A 30 -4.22 -9.09 -4.20
CA GLU A 30 -3.54 -10.17 -3.49
C GLU A 30 -3.10 -9.74 -2.08
N VAL A 31 -2.50 -8.55 -1.94
CA VAL A 31 -2.10 -8.00 -0.62
C VAL A 31 -3.32 -7.86 0.30
N LEU A 32 -4.44 -7.36 -0.21
CA LEU A 32 -5.68 -7.21 0.55
C LEU A 32 -6.21 -8.56 1.03
N LYS A 33 -6.20 -9.57 0.15
CA LYS A 33 -6.62 -10.94 0.48
C LYS A 33 -5.72 -11.57 1.55
N GLU A 34 -4.41 -11.39 1.42
CA GLU A 34 -3.43 -11.86 2.41
C GLU A 34 -3.60 -11.18 3.76
N LEU A 35 -3.84 -9.87 3.77
CA LEU A 35 -4.09 -9.10 4.99
C LEU A 35 -5.35 -9.59 5.70
N ARG A 36 -6.45 -9.79 4.96
CA ARG A 36 -7.70 -10.35 5.51
C ARG A 36 -7.49 -11.75 6.09
N GLN A 37 -6.69 -12.58 5.42
CA GLN A 37 -6.34 -13.90 5.93
C GLN A 37 -5.43 -13.82 7.17
N LEU A 38 -4.49 -12.89 7.20
CA LEU A 38 -3.61 -12.64 8.35
C LEU A 38 -4.45 -12.23 9.56
N ASN A 39 -5.40 -11.32 9.37
CA ASN A 39 -6.29 -10.80 10.41
C ASN A 39 -7.00 -11.92 11.18
N LYS A 40 -7.50 -12.94 10.47
CA LYS A 40 -8.13 -14.13 11.09
C LYS A 40 -7.21 -14.90 12.04
N SER A 41 -5.90 -14.73 11.92
CA SER A 41 -4.88 -15.39 12.74
C SER A 41 -4.25 -14.48 13.82
N VAL A 42 -4.63 -13.20 13.87
CA VAL A 42 -4.13 -12.23 14.85
C VAL A 42 -4.90 -12.38 16.17
N ALA A 43 -4.17 -12.52 17.27
CA ALA A 43 -4.73 -12.39 18.61
C ALA A 43 -4.81 -10.89 18.97
N HIS A 44 -6.03 -10.34 18.99
CA HIS A 44 -6.27 -8.93 19.31
C HIS A 44 -6.24 -8.63 20.83
N LYS A 45 -5.11 -8.89 21.50
CA LYS A 45 -4.95 -8.63 22.93
C LYS A 45 -3.81 -7.67 23.21
N GLY A 46 -4.13 -6.51 23.79
CA GLY A 46 -3.21 -5.63 24.54
C GLY A 46 -2.10 -4.93 23.74
N MET A 47 -2.03 -5.12 22.43
CA MET A 47 -0.98 -4.51 21.61
C MET A 47 -1.46 -3.20 20.99
N MET A 48 -0.68 -2.15 21.20
CA MET A 48 -0.88 -0.82 20.67
C MET A 48 0.14 -0.57 19.55
N LEU A 49 -0.33 -0.12 18.40
CA LEU A 49 0.45 0.05 17.17
C LEU A 49 0.26 1.47 16.64
N ASN A 50 1.34 2.13 16.27
CA ASN A 50 1.24 3.41 15.57
C ASN A 50 0.48 3.19 14.26
N THR A 51 -0.64 3.89 14.11
CA THR A 51 -1.59 3.64 13.03
C THR A 51 -1.81 4.93 12.24
N PRO A 52 -1.29 5.04 11.01
CA PRO A 52 -1.57 6.16 10.14
C PRO A 52 -3.07 6.35 9.93
N THR A 53 -3.52 7.59 10.03
CA THR A 53 -4.91 7.97 9.80
C THR A 53 -5.26 7.93 8.31
N LEU A 54 -6.55 8.00 7.96
CA LEU A 54 -7.01 7.91 6.57
C LEU A 54 -6.94 9.25 5.81
N ASP A 55 -6.83 10.36 6.53
CA ASP A 55 -6.56 11.72 6.06
C ASP A 55 -5.05 11.94 5.84
N ILE A 56 -4.43 11.03 5.09
CA ILE A 56 -3.01 11.11 4.75
C ILE A 56 -2.77 12.35 3.90
N GLU A 57 -1.79 13.15 4.32
CA GLU A 57 -1.33 14.31 3.56
C GLU A 57 -0.93 13.94 2.12
N GLU A 58 -1.08 14.90 1.21
CA GLU A 58 -0.64 14.75 -0.17
C GLU A 58 0.85 14.36 -0.24
N CYS A 59 1.17 13.44 -1.14
CA CYS A 59 2.51 12.81 -1.29
C CYS A 59 3.02 11.98 -0.11
N CYS A 60 2.25 11.79 0.97
CA CYS A 60 2.67 11.02 2.14
C CYS A 60 2.16 9.57 2.18
N PHE A 61 1.47 9.11 1.12
CA PHE A 61 0.93 7.75 1.02
C PHE A 61 2.01 6.67 1.26
N LEU A 62 3.15 6.76 0.58
CA LEU A 62 4.22 5.76 0.72
C LEU A 62 4.85 5.78 2.12
N SER A 63 4.96 6.95 2.75
CA SER A 63 5.45 7.11 4.12
C SER A 63 4.49 6.46 5.14
N ALA A 64 3.18 6.68 4.98
CA ALA A 64 2.16 6.02 5.80
C ALA A 64 2.17 4.49 5.60
N LEU A 65 2.26 4.02 4.35
CA LEU A 65 2.34 2.60 4.03
C LEU A 65 3.59 1.92 4.65
N GLU A 66 4.73 2.60 4.61
CA GLU A 66 5.96 2.11 5.25
C GLU A 66 5.81 2.05 6.77
N CYS A 67 5.08 2.99 7.39
CA CYS A 67 4.73 2.89 8.81
C CYS A 67 3.88 1.66 9.11
N PHE A 68 2.81 1.41 8.35
CA PHE A 68 2.02 0.18 8.47
C PHE A 68 2.90 -1.07 8.34
N ARG A 69 3.75 -1.12 7.31
CA ARG A 69 4.67 -2.24 7.06
C ARG A 69 5.60 -2.51 8.24
N LYS A 70 6.13 -1.46 8.88
CA LYS A 70 7.00 -1.55 10.07
C LYS A 70 6.25 -2.07 11.31
N MET A 71 4.94 -1.83 11.40
CA MET A 71 4.11 -2.25 12.53
C MET A 71 3.53 -3.66 12.36
N VAL A 72 3.39 -4.17 11.12
CA VAL A 72 2.92 -5.55 10.87
C VAL A 72 3.71 -6.62 11.63
N PRO A 73 5.05 -6.61 11.74
CA PRO A 73 5.81 -7.58 12.55
C PRO A 73 5.35 -7.69 14.00
N SER A 74 4.90 -6.59 14.59
CA SER A 74 4.45 -6.54 15.97
C SER A 74 3.18 -7.38 16.17
N LEU A 75 2.30 -7.47 15.16
CA LEU A 75 1.05 -8.24 15.26
C LEU A 75 1.29 -9.65 15.83
N ASN A 76 0.48 -10.00 16.85
CA ASN A 76 0.47 -11.32 17.44
C ASN A 76 -0.27 -12.33 16.54
N ALA A 77 0.29 -12.59 15.35
CA ALA A 77 -0.24 -13.53 14.38
C ALA A 77 0.32 -14.93 14.61
N LYS A 78 -0.56 -15.95 14.57
CA LYS A 78 -0.15 -17.37 14.56
C LYS A 78 0.53 -17.76 13.24
N GLN A 79 0.08 -17.20 12.11
CA GLN A 79 0.60 -17.52 10.78
C GLN A 79 1.82 -16.65 10.42
N LYS A 80 2.99 -16.94 11.01
CA LYS A 80 4.23 -16.16 10.76
C LYS A 80 4.67 -16.12 9.30
N LYS A 81 4.44 -17.20 8.54
CA LYS A 81 4.74 -17.23 7.09
C LYS A 81 3.89 -16.23 6.30
N LEU A 82 2.59 -16.15 6.62
CA LEU A 82 1.67 -15.20 6.00
C LEU A 82 2.00 -13.76 6.42
N GLN A 83 2.35 -13.54 7.70
CA GLN A 83 2.80 -12.24 8.19
C GLN A 83 4.00 -11.71 7.39
N ARG A 84 5.02 -12.56 7.16
CA ARG A 84 6.17 -12.20 6.30
C ARG A 84 5.77 -11.91 4.86
N LYS A 85 4.79 -12.64 4.30
CA LYS A 85 4.29 -12.41 2.94
C LYS A 85 3.64 -11.02 2.84
N VAL A 86 2.79 -10.67 3.80
CA VAL A 86 2.18 -9.32 3.88
C VAL A 86 3.25 -8.23 3.99
N ILE A 87 4.24 -8.38 4.87
CA ILE A 87 5.34 -7.39 5.01
C ILE A 87 6.10 -7.19 3.69
N LYS A 88 6.37 -8.28 2.96
CA LYS A 88 7.05 -8.24 1.67
C LYS A 88 6.20 -7.52 0.63
N ASN A 89 4.91 -7.81 0.60
CA ASN A 89 3.98 -7.31 -0.39
C ASN A 89 3.57 -5.84 -0.14
N LEU A 90 3.62 -5.36 1.10
CA LEU A 90 3.50 -3.94 1.47
C LEU A 90 4.74 -3.10 1.12
N SER A 91 5.73 -3.67 0.43
CA SER A 91 6.91 -2.92 -0.03
C SER A 91 6.49 -1.72 -0.88
N PRO A 92 7.11 -0.52 -0.69
CA PRO A 92 6.85 0.65 -1.52
C PRO A 92 6.97 0.40 -3.03
N LEU A 93 7.78 -0.59 -3.44
CA LEU A 93 7.91 -1.00 -4.85
C LEU A 93 6.60 -1.53 -5.44
N THR A 94 5.78 -2.22 -4.66
CA THR A 94 4.45 -2.71 -5.08
C THR A 94 3.49 -1.55 -5.38
N PHE A 95 3.75 -0.39 -4.77
CA PHE A 95 2.89 0.80 -4.82
C PHE A 95 3.51 1.96 -5.62
N ARG A 96 4.61 1.70 -6.35
CA ARG A 96 5.20 2.71 -7.22
C ARG A 96 4.18 3.12 -8.29
N GLY A 97 3.94 4.42 -8.43
CA GLY A 97 2.96 4.98 -9.37
C GLY A 97 1.51 4.88 -8.91
N VAL A 98 1.26 4.58 -7.63
CA VAL A 98 -0.05 4.75 -6.98
C VAL A 98 -0.27 6.21 -6.58
N ASP A 99 0.77 6.88 -6.12
CA ASP A 99 0.72 8.29 -5.78
C ASP A 99 0.94 9.16 -7.03
N SER A 100 0.21 10.27 -7.10
CA SER A 100 0.31 11.23 -8.21
C SER A 100 1.58 12.08 -8.16
N CYS A 101 2.35 11.97 -7.08
CA CYS A 101 3.52 12.81 -6.84
C CYS A 101 4.74 12.33 -7.61
N SER A 102 5.45 13.31 -8.17
CA SER A 102 6.77 13.14 -8.77
C SER A 102 7.81 12.73 -7.72
N ARG A 103 9.00 12.30 -8.17
CA ARG A 103 10.10 11.98 -7.26
C ARG A 103 10.56 13.21 -6.47
N GLU A 104 10.63 14.37 -7.13
CA GLU A 104 11.06 15.63 -6.54
C GLU A 104 10.09 16.12 -5.46
N GLU A 105 8.79 16.05 -5.70
CA GLU A 105 7.77 16.41 -4.69
C GLU A 105 7.87 15.54 -3.45
N ARG A 106 8.16 14.23 -3.60
CA ARG A 106 8.37 13.32 -2.47
C ARG A 106 9.63 13.63 -1.68
N GLU A 107 10.72 14.01 -2.35
CA GLU A 107 11.99 14.34 -1.70
C GLU A 107 11.90 15.65 -0.91
N ASN A 108 11.09 16.60 -1.39
CA ASN A 108 10.90 17.90 -0.75
C ASN A 108 9.76 17.92 0.29
N LYS A 109 8.83 16.96 0.25
CA LYS A 109 7.72 16.88 1.21
C LYS A 109 8.15 16.21 2.51
N VAL A 110 7.99 16.94 3.61
CA VAL A 110 8.14 16.38 4.97
C VAL A 110 6.82 15.73 5.38
N CYS A 111 6.84 14.40 5.53
CA CYS A 111 5.70 13.62 6.02
C CYS A 111 5.83 13.32 7.51
N GLN A 112 4.69 13.13 8.18
CA GLN A 112 4.65 12.70 9.58
C GLN A 112 5.42 11.40 9.80
N GLY A 113 6.19 11.35 10.89
CA GLY A 113 6.94 10.18 11.30
C GLY A 113 6.03 9.06 11.79
N CYS A 114 6.48 7.81 11.74
CA CYS A 114 5.65 6.69 12.20
C CYS A 114 5.28 6.82 13.69
N ASP A 115 6.17 7.37 14.51
CA ASP A 115 5.96 7.53 15.96
C ASP A 115 5.06 8.72 16.34
N SER A 116 4.69 9.58 15.38
CA SER A 116 3.73 10.66 15.63
C SER A 116 2.27 10.22 15.41
N TYR A 117 2.04 9.06 14.80
CA TYR A 117 0.70 8.55 14.59
C TYR A 117 0.07 8.05 15.89
N PRO A 118 -1.26 8.16 16.04
CA PRO A 118 -1.94 7.64 17.21
C PRO A 118 -1.75 6.13 17.33
N MET A 119 -1.54 5.67 18.56
CA MET A 119 -1.53 4.24 18.83
C MET A 119 -2.97 3.71 18.82
N LYS A 120 -3.21 2.63 18.07
CA LYS A 120 -4.48 1.91 18.05
C LYS A 120 -4.26 0.45 18.37
N ASP A 121 -5.32 -0.22 18.83
CA ASP A 121 -5.25 -1.67 19.01
C ASP A 121 -5.08 -2.39 17.65
N SER A 122 -4.68 -3.66 17.71
CA SER A 122 -4.41 -4.43 16.49
C SER A 122 -5.63 -4.67 15.59
N ARG A 123 -6.86 -4.54 16.10
CA ARG A 123 -8.07 -4.65 15.27
C ARG A 123 -8.24 -3.38 14.44
N GLU A 124 -8.16 -2.23 15.09
CA GLU A 124 -8.28 -0.94 14.41
C GLU A 124 -7.09 -0.70 13.47
N PHE A 125 -5.88 -1.10 13.85
CA PHE A 125 -4.69 -1.07 12.98
C PHE A 125 -4.93 -1.83 11.66
N VAL A 126 -5.38 -3.09 11.73
CA VAL A 126 -5.60 -3.90 10.52
C VAL A 126 -6.73 -3.33 9.68
N LYS A 127 -7.79 -2.81 10.32
CA LYS A 127 -8.90 -2.15 9.64
C LYS A 127 -8.44 -0.93 8.84
N GLN A 128 -7.63 -0.05 9.44
CA GLN A 128 -7.14 1.15 8.75
C GLN A 128 -6.17 0.82 7.62
N LEU A 129 -5.31 -0.19 7.79
CA LEU A 129 -4.48 -0.69 6.71
C LEU A 129 -5.34 -1.25 5.56
N GLU A 130 -6.40 -2.00 5.87
CA GLU A 130 -7.33 -2.50 4.85
C GLU A 130 -8.00 -1.35 4.08
N SER A 131 -8.54 -0.36 4.79
CA SER A 131 -9.16 0.82 4.19
C SER A 131 -8.19 1.62 3.31
N LEU A 132 -6.93 1.75 3.74
CA LEU A 132 -5.89 2.40 2.95
C LEU A 132 -5.66 1.68 1.61
N LEU A 133 -5.54 0.35 1.64
CA LEU A 133 -5.34 -0.47 0.43
C LEU A 133 -6.57 -0.46 -0.49
N GLN A 134 -7.78 -0.41 0.08
CA GLN A 134 -9.03 -0.28 -0.70
C GLN A 134 -9.10 1.04 -1.46
N LYS A 135 -8.74 2.16 -0.80
CA LYS A 135 -8.72 3.49 -1.44
C LYS A 135 -7.82 3.53 -2.68
N VAL A 136 -6.71 2.79 -2.64
CA VAL A 136 -5.74 2.69 -3.74
C VAL A 136 -6.20 1.78 -4.87
N THR A 137 -6.91 0.71 -4.55
CA THR A 137 -7.40 -0.24 -5.57
C THR A 137 -8.60 0.29 -6.37
N GLY A 138 -9.21 1.40 -5.93
CA GLY A 138 -10.40 1.96 -6.58
C GLY A 138 -11.66 1.12 -6.38
N TYR A 139 -11.64 0.15 -5.46
CA TYR A 139 -12.86 -0.53 -5.00
C TYR A 139 -13.62 0.41 -4.06
N TYR A 140 -14.56 1.17 -4.61
CA TYR A 140 -15.68 1.70 -3.85
C TYR A 140 -16.76 0.61 -3.83
N GLU A 141 -17.13 0.14 -2.64
CA GLU A 141 -18.48 -0.39 -2.40
C GLU A 141 -19.40 0.79 -2.05
#